data_AF-A0A1V5QJ14-F1
#
_entry.id   AF-A0A1V5QJ14-F1
#
_cell.length_a   1.000
_cell.length_b   1.000
_cell.length_c   1.000
_cell.angle_alpha   90.00
_cell.angle_beta   90.00
_cell.angle_gamma   90.00
#
_symmetry.space_group_name_H-M   'P 1'
#
loop_
_entity.id
_entity.type
_entity.pdbx_description
1 polymer ?
#
loop_
_entity_poly.entity_id
_entity_poly.type
_entity_poly.pdbx_seq_one_letter_code
_entity_poly.pdbx_strand_id
1 'polypeptide(L)'
;MNKQKMSHIPGPWEVFETHTGHYVLDSAEQAVVCQIEWCLEAEANARLIASAPEMLVALKRLCAKFGVDDDGWPRDGTELREARDTIAKAEGSAEK
;
A
#
# COMPACT_ATOMS: atom_id res chain seq x y z
N MET A 1 -2.29 -14.04 25.43
CA MET A 1 -2.87 -13.68 24.11
C MET A 1 -1.74 -13.11 23.26
N ASN A 2 -1.18 -13.89 22.32
CA ASN A 2 -0.10 -13.40 21.47
C ASN A 2 -0.70 -12.40 20.46
N LYS A 3 -0.25 -11.14 20.47
CA LYS A 3 -0.59 -10.17 19.42
C LYS A 3 -0.06 -10.73 18.11
N GLN A 4 -0.93 -11.18 17.23
CA GLN A 4 -0.54 -11.42 15.84
C GLN A 4 0.04 -10.11 15.30
N LYS A 5 1.24 -10.19 14.74
CA LYS A 5 1.86 -9.06 14.06
C LYS A 5 0.94 -8.75 12.88
N MET A 6 0.19 -7.65 12.95
CA MET A 6 -0.72 -7.23 11.87
C MET A 6 0.14 -6.82 10.66
N SER A 7 0.44 -7.78 9.80
CA SER A 7 1.07 -7.52 8.51
C SER A 7 -0.01 -7.34 7.46
N HIS A 8 0.14 -6.35 6.59
CA HIS A 8 -0.66 -6.27 5.37
C HIS A 8 -0.39 -7.49 4.47
N ILE A 9 -1.37 -7.85 3.65
CA ILE A 9 -1.21 -8.89 2.62
C ILE A 9 -0.27 -8.30 1.55
N PRO A 10 0.88 -8.93 1.25
CA PRO A 10 1.93 -8.28 0.45
C PRO A 10 1.63 -8.12 -1.05
N GLY A 11 0.51 -8.68 -1.54
CA GLY A 11 0.18 -8.70 -2.97
C GLY A 11 0.97 -9.77 -3.73
N PRO A 12 0.75 -9.89 -5.06
CA PRO A 12 0.03 -8.97 -5.92
C PRO A 12 -1.49 -9.09 -5.81
N TRP A 13 -2.17 -7.95 -5.96
CA TRP A 13 -3.62 -7.87 -5.91
C TRP A 13 -4.22 -7.64 -7.28
N GLU A 14 -5.38 -8.26 -7.53
CA GLU A 14 -6.07 -8.19 -8.81
C GLU A 14 -7.50 -7.67 -8.63
N VAL A 15 -7.97 -6.90 -9.61
CA VAL A 15 -9.36 -6.45 -9.64
C VAL A 15 -10.22 -7.51 -10.31
N PHE A 16 -11.31 -7.88 -9.66
CA PHE A 16 -12.30 -8.80 -10.18
C PHE A 16 -13.69 -8.16 -10.14
N GLU A 17 -14.29 -7.99 -11.32
CA GLU A 17 -15.63 -7.42 -11.45
C GLU A 17 -16.67 -8.54 -11.51
N THR A 18 -17.79 -8.33 -10.82
CA THR A 18 -18.95 -9.22 -10.86
C THR A 18 -20.24 -8.40 -10.94
N HIS A 19 -21.37 -9.09 -11.11
CA HIS A 19 -22.69 -8.45 -11.04
C HIS A 19 -23.04 -7.91 -9.63
N THR A 20 -22.30 -8.27 -8.58
CA THR A 20 -22.51 -7.77 -7.20
C THR A 20 -21.53 -6.65 -6.82
N GLY A 21 -20.57 -6.30 -7.67
CA GLY A 21 -19.61 -5.22 -7.42
C GLY A 21 -18.18 -5.57 -7.81
N HIS A 22 -17.26 -4.73 -7.32
CA HIS A 22 -15.82 -4.84 -7.60
C HIS A 22 -15.08 -5.39 -6.40
N TYR A 23 -14.24 -6.39 -6.64
CA TYR A 23 -13.41 -7.05 -5.64
C TYR A 23 -11.94 -6.78 -5.93
N VAL A 24 -11.15 -6.64 -4.86
CA VAL A 24 -9.70 -6.73 -4.91
C VAL A 24 -9.33 -8.04 -4.26
N LEU A 25 -8.65 -8.91 -5.00
CA LEU A 25 -8.29 -10.26 -4.59
C LEU A 25 -6.78 -10.36 -4.41
N ASP A 26 -6.33 -11.13 -3.43
CA ASP A 26 -4.97 -11.67 -3.42
C ASP A 26 -4.92 -12.83 -4.40
N SER A 27 -4.16 -12.66 -5.47
CA SER A 27 -4.01 -13.66 -6.53
C SER A 27 -3.34 -14.96 -6.04
N ALA A 28 -2.46 -14.87 -5.04
CA ALA A 28 -1.73 -16.02 -4.52
C ALA A 28 -2.62 -16.90 -3.63
N GLU A 29 -3.38 -16.26 -2.75
CA GLU A 29 -4.21 -16.93 -1.74
C GLU A 29 -5.67 -17.10 -2.19
N GLN A 30 -6.04 -16.57 -3.37
CA GLN A 30 -7.41 -16.48 -3.88
C GLN A 30 -8.39 -15.91 -2.84
N ALA A 31 -7.89 -14.96 -2.02
CA ALA A 31 -8.62 -14.38 -0.91
C ALA A 31 -9.12 -12.98 -1.25
N VAL A 32 -10.33 -12.63 -0.79
CA VAL A 32 -10.84 -11.25 -0.93
C VAL A 32 -10.07 -10.33 0.03
N VAL A 33 -9.38 -9.34 -0.51
CA VAL A 33 -8.73 -8.26 0.25
C VAL A 33 -9.76 -7.19 0.60
N CYS A 34 -10.56 -6.75 -0.38
CA CYS A 34 -11.68 -5.85 -0.15
C CYS A 34 -12.76 -5.98 -1.23
N GLN A 35 -13.99 -5.60 -0.88
CA GLN A 35 -15.10 -5.40 -1.80
C GLN A 35 -15.51 -3.92 -1.78
N ILE A 36 -15.72 -3.33 -2.95
CA ILE A 36 -16.20 -1.96 -3.08
C ILE A 36 -17.65 -2.02 -3.55
N GLU A 37 -18.54 -1.50 -2.71
CA GLU A 37 -19.97 -1.43 -2.97
C GLU A 37 -20.46 0.03 -2.99
N TRP A 38 -21.60 0.27 -3.65
CA TRP A 38 -22.34 1.54 -3.62
C TRP A 38 -21.52 2.78 -4.00
N CYS A 39 -20.60 2.65 -4.96
CA CYS A 39 -19.71 3.72 -5.41
C CYS A 39 -19.74 3.86 -6.95
N LEU A 40 -19.92 5.08 -7.46
CA LEU A 40 -19.90 5.35 -8.91
C LEU A 40 -18.52 5.11 -9.53
N GLU A 41 -17.46 5.26 -8.74
CA GLU A 41 -16.06 5.13 -9.16
C GLU A 41 -15.45 3.80 -8.68
N ALA A 42 -16.30 2.80 -8.41
CA ALA A 42 -15.89 1.53 -7.80
C ALA A 42 -14.74 0.84 -8.56
N GLU A 43 -14.80 0.84 -9.90
CA GLU A 43 -13.76 0.27 -10.75
C GLU A 43 -12.42 1.01 -10.62
N ALA A 44 -12.46 2.35 -10.65
CA ALA A 44 -11.27 3.18 -10.53
C ALA A 44 -10.63 3.03 -9.13
N ASN A 45 -11.47 3.00 -8.09
CA ASN A 45 -11.03 2.78 -6.72
C ASN A 45 -10.46 1.37 -6.52
N ALA A 46 -11.05 0.34 -7.15
CA ALA A 46 -10.53 -1.02 -7.12
C ALA A 46 -9.13 -1.08 -7.72
N ARG A 47 -8.92 -0.44 -8.89
CA ARG A 47 -7.59 -0.36 -9.52
C ARG A 47 -6.59 0.35 -8.63
N LEU A 48 -6.98 1.48 -8.03
CA LEU A 48 -6.11 2.24 -7.12
C LEU A 48 -5.68 1.40 -5.92
N ILE A 49 -6.61 0.69 -5.28
CA ILE A 49 -6.32 -0.20 -4.15
C ILE A 49 -5.45 -1.37 -4.60
N ALA A 50 -5.79 -2.04 -5.71
CA ALA A 50 -5.01 -3.16 -6.24
C ALA A 50 -3.55 -2.79 -6.52
N SER A 51 -3.28 -1.53 -6.87
CA SER A 51 -1.93 -1.01 -7.15
C SER A 51 -1.13 -0.63 -5.90
N ALA A 52 -1.73 -0.71 -4.70
CA ALA A 52 -1.09 -0.25 -3.47
C ALA A 52 0.23 -0.98 -3.13
N PRO A 53 0.37 -2.31 -3.31
CA PRO A 53 1.64 -3.00 -3.08
C PRO A 53 2.78 -2.46 -3.97
N GLU A 54 2.53 -2.27 -5.26
CA GLU A 54 3.50 -1.75 -6.22
C GLU A 54 3.82 -0.28 -5.94
N MET A 55 2.83 0.53 -5.58
CA MET A 55 3.01 1.92 -5.16
C MET A 55 3.88 2.02 -3.90
N LEU A 56 3.66 1.15 -2.91
CA LEU A 56 4.48 1.10 -1.69
C LEU A 56 5.95 0.76 -2.02
N VAL A 57 6.19 -0.21 -2.90
CA VAL A 57 7.54 -0.57 -3.36
C VAL A 57 8.19 0.59 -4.11
N ALA A 58 7.45 1.25 -5.00
CA ALA A 58 7.94 2.41 -5.75
C ALA A 58 8.31 3.56 -4.79
N LEU A 59 7.46 3.88 -3.83
CA LEU A 59 7.69 4.96 -2.86
C LEU A 59 8.92 4.68 -1.97
N LYS A 60 9.11 3.44 -1.52
CA LYS A 60 10.32 3.02 -0.80
C LYS A 60 11.58 3.23 -1.62
N ARG A 61 11.56 2.86 -2.91
CA ARG A 61 12.69 3.07 -3.84
C ARG A 61 12.98 4.57 -4.04
N LEU A 62 11.95 5.40 -4.17
CA LEU A 62 12.11 6.85 -4.25
C LEU A 62 12.74 7.42 -2.97
N CYS A 63 12.26 7.01 -1.79
CA CYS A 63 12.84 7.43 -0.51
C CYS A 63 14.28 6.98 -0.35
N ALA A 64 14.65 5.79 -0.82
CA ALA A 64 16.03 5.32 -0.78
C ALA A 64 16.94 6.11 -1.74
N LYS A 65 16.45 6.44 -2.94
CA LYS A 65 17.22 7.16 -3.96
C LYS A 65 17.40 8.64 -3.66
N PHE A 66 16.35 9.29 -3.16
CA PHE A 66 16.31 10.75 -2.97
C PHE A 66 16.40 11.16 -1.49
N GLY A 67 16.31 10.21 -0.56
CA GLY A 67 16.29 10.49 0.87
C GLY A 67 17.65 10.67 1.52
N VAL A 68 18.74 10.57 0.76
CA VAL A 68 20.11 10.79 1.23
C VAL A 68 20.85 11.79 0.33
N ASP A 69 21.81 12.52 0.88
CA ASP A 69 22.74 13.35 0.11
C ASP A 69 23.92 12.53 -0.46
N ASP A 70 24.85 13.20 -1.13
CA ASP A 70 25.99 12.55 -1.78
C ASP A 70 26.94 11.88 -0.78
N ASP A 71 26.91 12.32 0.49
CA ASP A 71 27.68 11.77 1.61
C ASP A 71 26.90 10.65 2.35
N GLY A 72 25.66 10.36 1.94
CA GLY A 72 24.80 9.35 2.53
C GLY A 72 24.02 9.82 3.76
N TRP A 73 24.04 11.11 4.09
CA TRP A 73 23.26 11.64 5.21
C TRP A 73 21.80 11.81 4.83
N PRO A 74 20.85 11.50 5.74
CA PRO A 74 19.43 11.68 5.46
C PRO A 74 19.11 13.12 5.07
N ARG A 75 18.47 13.31 3.91
CA ARG A 75 17.82 14.57 3.58
C ARG A 75 16.59 14.74 4.47
N ASP A 76 16.49 15.92 5.08
CA ASP A 76 15.45 16.28 6.05
C ASP A 76 14.32 17.15 5.45
N GLY A 77 14.12 17.03 4.13
CA GLY A 77 13.01 17.67 3.43
C GLY A 77 11.65 17.19 3.96
N THR A 78 10.71 18.11 4.11
CA THR A 78 9.35 17.85 4.62
C THR A 78 8.66 16.73 3.84
N GLU A 79 8.82 16.70 2.52
CA GLU A 79 8.20 15.72 1.62
C GLU A 79 8.76 14.30 1.84
N LEU A 80 10.05 14.17 2.11
CA LEU A 80 10.69 12.87 2.39
C LEU A 80 10.30 12.34 3.77
N ARG A 81 10.09 13.24 4.73
CA ARG A 81 9.55 12.88 6.04
C ARG A 81 8.11 12.37 5.91
N GLU A 82 7.25 13.11 5.23
CA GLU A 82 5.86 12.70 4.96
C GLU A 82 5.79 11.35 4.22
N ALA A 83 6.66 11.13 3.23
CA ALA A 83 6.74 9.87 2.51
C ALA A 83 7.16 8.70 3.43
N ARG A 84 8.16 8.90 4.31
CA ARG A 84 8.60 7.90 5.29
C ARG A 84 7.50 7.60 6.31
N ASP A 85 6.80 8.61 6.79
CA ASP A 85 5.70 8.45 7.75
C ASP A 85 4.52 7.69 7.12
N THR A 86 4.21 7.99 5.86
CA THR A 86 3.18 7.28 5.09
C THR A 86 3.55 5.81 4.87
N ILE A 87 4.81 5.52 4.54
CA ILE A 87 5.33 4.15 4.45
C ILE A 87 5.19 3.45 5.80
N ALA A 88 5.64 4.08 6.89
CA ALA A 88 5.57 3.51 8.23
C ALA A 88 4.13 3.20 8.64
N LYS A 89 3.18 4.06 8.27
CA LYS A 89 1.74 3.84 8.49
C LYS A 89 1.24 2.64 7.69
N ALA A 90 1.58 2.54 6.40
CA ALA A 90 1.19 1.42 5.54
C ALA A 90 1.76 0.07 6.02
N GLU A 91 2.95 0.09 6.63
CA GLU A 91 3.59 -1.10 7.21
C GLU A 91 3.13 -1.44 8.64
N GLY A 92 2.28 -0.61 9.24
CA GLY A 92 1.86 -0.76 10.64
C GLY A 92 2.98 -0.49 11.66
N SER A 93 4.05 0.19 11.24
CA SER A 93 5.19 0.57 12.08
C SER A 93 5.06 1.95 12.71
N ALA A 94 4.09 2.77 12.27
CA ALA A 94 3.87 4.13 12.76
C ALA A 94 3.12 4.22 14.11
N GLU A 95 2.56 3.12 14.61
CA GLU A 95 1.84 3.09 15.89
C GLU A 95 2.52 2.15 16.91
N LYS A 96 3.31 2.76 17.80
CA LYS A 96 3.64 2.26 19.13
C LYS A 96 3.73 3.39 20.13
#